data_AF-C5L6R1-F1
#
_entry.id   AF-C5L6R1-F1
#
_cell.length_a   1.000
_cell.length_b   1.000
_cell.length_c   1.000
_cell.angle_alpha   90.00
_cell.angle_beta   90.00
_cell.angle_gamma   90.00
#
_symmetry.space_group_name_H-M   'P 1'
#
loop_
_entity.id
_entity.type
_entity.pdbx_description
1 polymer ?
#
loop_
_entity_poly.entity_id
_entity_poly.type
_entity_poly.pdbx_seq_one_letter_code
_entity_poly.pdbx_strand_id
1 'polypeptide(L)'
;MQKITAVTEQLKSKSCRAVFGTLHAVTRVGQDVAPKSRQVVFNTLRRWNRVEFLITEAFNEAQDNVKYLNTLEKFMEPLYTGTPDMISDSLPALLNAIKMVYTIARYYNTTERLTNLFTKMTNQMIINCKAYLLGDEHPDKLWETKPVVLIKKLRACLNLNEVYQEQYHFNRKKLLALPKGKQFDFSETQIFGRFDLFCRRVLKLVDMFSTVHQFESLAACRFDGMEQLVVSSRTIMEEFRNKRHDLLDFHNNRFDRDYVEFNVRIADLESALQQFINQSFESITSIESSLNLLKSYQSILQRESLKADLESKYTVIFHNYGVELTQIQDSYEKLKA
;
A
#
# COMPACT_ATOMS: atom_id res chain seq x y z
N MET A 1 -29.07 -13.07 -0.04
CA MET A 1 -29.60 -14.14 -0.90
C MET A 1 -30.74 -14.90 -0.23
N GLN A 2 -30.54 -15.52 0.94
CA GLN A 2 -31.55 -16.29 1.69
C GLN A 2 -32.95 -15.63 1.80
N LYS A 3 -33.02 -14.34 2.14
CA LYS A 3 -34.31 -13.63 2.28
C LYS A 3 -35.08 -13.52 0.95
N ILE A 4 -34.42 -13.21 -0.16
CA ILE A 4 -35.09 -13.11 -1.48
C ILE A 4 -35.47 -14.51 -1.98
N THR A 5 -34.61 -15.52 -1.77
CA THR A 5 -34.94 -16.91 -2.12
C THR A 5 -36.21 -17.38 -1.39
N ALA A 6 -36.30 -17.13 -0.07
CA ALA A 6 -37.48 -17.48 0.72
C ALA A 6 -38.76 -16.77 0.22
N VAL A 7 -38.67 -15.48 -0.11
CA VAL A 7 -39.81 -14.73 -0.66
C VAL A 7 -40.22 -15.27 -2.04
N THR A 8 -39.26 -15.56 -2.92
CA THR A 8 -39.53 -16.14 -4.25
C THR A 8 -40.16 -17.54 -4.15
N GLU A 9 -39.75 -18.37 -3.19
CA GLU A 9 -40.38 -19.67 -2.91
C GLU A 9 -41.80 -19.52 -2.37
N GLN A 10 -42.02 -18.57 -1.46
CA GLN A 10 -43.36 -18.25 -0.93
C GLN A 10 -44.30 -17.78 -2.05
N LEU A 11 -43.84 -16.93 -2.97
CA LEU A 11 -44.63 -16.49 -4.13
C LEU A 11 -45.05 -17.66 -5.03
N LYS A 12 -44.17 -18.67 -5.17
CA LYS A 12 -44.45 -19.89 -5.96
C LYS A 12 -45.34 -20.91 -5.22
N SER A 13 -45.66 -20.68 -3.95
CA SER A 13 -46.47 -21.58 -3.14
C SER A 13 -47.87 -21.81 -3.75
N LYS A 14 -48.45 -22.98 -3.50
CA LYS A 14 -49.79 -23.32 -4.00
C LYS A 14 -50.85 -22.37 -3.43
N SER A 15 -50.69 -21.96 -2.17
CA SER A 15 -51.60 -21.04 -1.47
C SER A 15 -51.61 -19.65 -2.11
N CYS A 16 -50.44 -19.07 -2.39
CA CYS A 16 -50.35 -17.76 -3.06
C CYS A 16 -50.93 -17.81 -4.47
N ARG A 17 -50.66 -18.88 -5.24
CA ARG A 17 -51.23 -19.07 -6.58
C ARG A 17 -52.75 -19.22 -6.55
N ALA A 18 -53.31 -19.93 -5.57
CA ALA A 18 -54.75 -20.08 -5.40
C ALA A 18 -55.43 -18.74 -5.11
N VAL A 19 -54.88 -17.94 -4.18
CA VAL A 19 -55.39 -16.60 -3.85
C VAL A 19 -55.30 -15.65 -5.04
N PHE A 20 -54.19 -15.68 -5.79
CA PHE A 20 -54.07 -14.88 -7.00
C PHE A 20 -55.10 -15.29 -8.07
N GLY A 21 -55.30 -16.60 -8.26
CA GLY A 21 -56.27 -17.15 -9.20
C GLY A 21 -57.71 -16.74 -8.88
N THR A 22 -58.11 -16.77 -7.60
CA THR A 22 -59.46 -16.34 -7.18
C THR A 22 -59.66 -14.84 -7.38
N LEU A 23 -58.71 -14.01 -6.98
CA LEU A 23 -58.77 -12.55 -7.19
C LEU A 23 -58.80 -12.20 -8.69
N HIS A 24 -58.06 -12.93 -9.52
CA HIS A 24 -58.06 -12.75 -10.97
C HIS A 24 -59.37 -13.23 -11.64
N ALA A 25 -60.07 -14.22 -11.07
CA ALA A 25 -61.39 -14.60 -11.56
C ALA A 25 -62.45 -13.50 -11.30
N VAL A 26 -62.39 -12.84 -10.13
CA VAL A 26 -63.28 -11.72 -9.76
C VAL A 26 -63.16 -10.52 -10.70
N THR A 27 -62.01 -10.32 -11.34
CA THR A 27 -61.87 -9.26 -12.35
C THR A 27 -62.44 -9.63 -13.72
N ARG A 28 -62.62 -10.94 -14.01
CA ARG A 28 -63.15 -11.47 -15.28
C ARG A 28 -64.65 -11.76 -15.29
N VAL A 29 -65.23 -12.21 -14.17
CA VAL A 29 -66.67 -12.54 -14.09
C VAL A 29 -67.50 -11.27 -13.94
N GLY A 30 -68.53 -11.13 -14.79
CA GLY A 30 -69.38 -9.94 -14.91
C GLY A 30 -70.66 -10.00 -14.07
N GLN A 31 -71.08 -8.81 -13.65
CA GLN A 31 -72.41 -8.38 -13.20
C GLN A 31 -72.81 -8.51 -11.71
N ASP A 32 -72.36 -9.50 -10.92
CA ASP A 32 -72.84 -9.64 -9.52
C ASP A 32 -71.97 -8.93 -8.44
N VAL A 33 -70.85 -8.31 -8.82
CA VAL A 33 -69.91 -7.70 -7.88
C VAL A 33 -69.95 -6.18 -7.97
N ALA A 34 -70.07 -5.51 -6.81
CA ALA A 34 -70.09 -4.05 -6.73
C ALA A 34 -68.88 -3.42 -7.46
N PRO A 35 -69.08 -2.39 -8.30
CA PRO A 35 -68.03 -1.82 -9.16
C PRO A 35 -66.83 -1.26 -8.39
N LYS A 36 -67.05 -0.75 -7.17
CA LYS A 36 -65.97 -0.30 -6.27
C LYS A 36 -65.05 -1.44 -5.85
N SER A 37 -65.60 -2.60 -5.49
CA SER A 37 -64.83 -3.78 -5.07
C SER A 37 -64.01 -4.35 -6.22
N ARG A 38 -64.57 -4.37 -7.45
CA ARG A 38 -63.86 -4.80 -8.66
C ARG A 38 -62.66 -3.90 -8.97
N GLN A 39 -62.82 -2.58 -8.84
CA GLN A 39 -61.74 -1.62 -9.06
C GLN A 39 -60.60 -1.78 -8.04
N VAL A 40 -60.94 -2.03 -6.77
CA VAL A 40 -59.95 -2.30 -5.72
C VAL A 40 -59.15 -3.58 -6.00
N VAL A 41 -59.83 -4.67 -6.37
CA VAL A 41 -59.15 -5.93 -6.73
C VAL A 41 -58.25 -5.74 -7.95
N PHE A 42 -58.71 -5.02 -8.98
CA PHE A 42 -57.91 -4.71 -10.17
C PHE A 42 -56.63 -3.92 -9.83
N ASN A 43 -56.75 -2.85 -9.02
CA ASN A 43 -55.60 -2.05 -8.60
C ASN A 43 -54.60 -2.87 -7.75
N THR A 44 -55.12 -3.73 -6.87
CA THR A 44 -54.30 -4.63 -6.03
C THR A 44 -53.56 -5.66 -6.87
N LEU A 45 -54.22 -6.31 -7.84
CA LEU A 45 -53.57 -7.24 -8.76
C LEU A 45 -52.51 -6.56 -9.63
N ARG A 46 -52.77 -5.34 -10.10
CA ARG A 46 -51.77 -4.56 -10.83
C ARG A 46 -50.54 -4.26 -9.98
N ARG A 47 -50.74 -3.88 -8.72
CA ARG A 47 -49.63 -3.66 -7.75
C ARG A 47 -48.90 -4.96 -7.46
N TRP A 48 -49.61 -6.07 -7.28
CA TRP A 48 -49.04 -7.40 -7.06
C TRP A 48 -48.14 -7.81 -8.22
N ASN A 49 -48.64 -7.76 -9.47
CA ASN A 49 -47.86 -8.12 -10.66
C ASN A 49 -46.61 -7.24 -10.79
N ARG A 50 -46.70 -5.95 -10.47
CA ARG A 50 -45.54 -5.06 -10.45
C ARG A 50 -44.50 -5.50 -9.40
N VAL A 51 -44.95 -5.83 -8.19
CA VAL A 51 -44.05 -6.29 -7.11
C VAL A 51 -43.44 -7.65 -7.46
N GLU A 52 -44.21 -8.59 -8.00
CA GLU A 52 -43.73 -9.90 -8.43
C GLU A 52 -42.66 -9.79 -9.53
N PHE A 53 -42.88 -8.90 -10.50
CA PHE A 53 -41.89 -8.60 -11.53
C PHE A 53 -40.59 -8.05 -10.93
N LEU A 54 -40.69 -7.04 -10.05
CA LEU A 54 -39.51 -6.45 -9.38
C LEU A 54 -38.75 -7.47 -8.52
N ILE A 55 -39.45 -8.38 -7.83
CA ILE A 55 -38.84 -9.44 -7.04
C ILE A 55 -38.09 -10.43 -7.95
N THR A 56 -38.69 -10.78 -9.09
CA THR A 56 -38.07 -11.69 -10.06
C THR A 56 -36.80 -11.09 -10.67
N GLU A 57 -36.83 -9.80 -11.05
CA GLU A 57 -35.65 -9.10 -11.54
C GLU A 57 -34.55 -9.02 -10.47
N ALA A 58 -34.89 -8.60 -9.25
CA ALA A 58 -33.95 -8.51 -8.14
C ALA A 58 -33.35 -9.88 -7.77
N PHE A 59 -34.12 -10.97 -7.87
CA PHE A 59 -33.64 -12.33 -7.66
C PHE A 59 -32.62 -12.74 -8.73
N ASN A 60 -32.93 -12.53 -10.01
CA ASN A 60 -32.03 -12.85 -11.11
C ASN A 60 -30.72 -12.04 -11.03
N GLU A 61 -30.83 -10.75 -10.71
CA GLU A 61 -29.67 -9.88 -10.47
C GLU A 61 -28.82 -10.39 -9.30
N ALA A 62 -29.44 -10.70 -8.16
CA ALA A 62 -28.71 -11.21 -7.00
C ALA A 62 -28.01 -12.55 -7.29
N GLN A 63 -28.65 -13.44 -8.05
CA GLN A 63 -28.08 -14.73 -8.44
C GLN A 63 -26.88 -14.57 -9.38
N ASP A 64 -26.96 -13.69 -10.37
CA ASP A 64 -25.85 -13.38 -11.28
C ASP A 64 -24.67 -12.75 -10.51
N ASN A 65 -24.95 -11.77 -9.65
CA ASN A 65 -23.94 -11.12 -8.83
C ASN A 65 -23.21 -12.10 -7.90
N VAL A 66 -23.95 -12.96 -7.19
CA VAL A 66 -23.34 -13.99 -6.33
C VAL A 66 -22.49 -14.95 -7.14
N LYS A 67 -22.97 -15.39 -8.31
CA LYS A 67 -22.22 -16.28 -9.20
C LYS A 67 -20.85 -15.68 -9.56
N TYR A 68 -20.79 -14.44 -10.03
CA TYR A 68 -19.52 -13.82 -10.41
C TYR A 68 -18.64 -13.47 -9.20
N LEU A 69 -19.21 -12.99 -8.10
CA LEU A 69 -18.41 -12.68 -6.91
C LEU A 69 -17.77 -13.94 -6.29
N ASN A 70 -18.48 -15.07 -6.27
CA ASN A 70 -17.91 -16.35 -5.82
C ASN A 70 -16.74 -16.81 -6.70
N THR A 71 -16.71 -16.45 -7.99
CA THR A 71 -15.55 -16.75 -8.85
C THR A 71 -14.30 -15.94 -8.48
N LEU A 72 -14.48 -14.78 -7.84
CA LEU A 72 -13.37 -13.93 -7.40
C LEU A 72 -12.84 -14.30 -6.01
N GLU A 73 -13.62 -14.99 -5.19
CA GLU A 73 -13.30 -15.31 -3.79
C GLU A 73 -11.93 -15.96 -3.63
N LYS A 74 -11.62 -16.98 -4.44
CA LYS A 74 -10.31 -17.66 -4.42
C LYS A 74 -9.13 -16.74 -4.76
N PHE A 75 -9.35 -15.78 -5.66
CA PHE A 75 -8.32 -14.80 -6.02
C PHE A 75 -8.15 -13.72 -4.95
N MET A 76 -9.14 -13.56 -4.06
CA MET A 76 -9.11 -12.58 -2.97
C MET A 76 -8.51 -13.13 -1.67
N GLU A 77 -8.42 -14.45 -1.52
CA GLU A 77 -7.86 -15.11 -0.34
C GLU A 77 -6.47 -14.60 0.06
N PRO A 78 -5.50 -14.40 -0.86
CA PRO A 78 -4.18 -13.86 -0.52
C PRO A 78 -4.22 -12.48 0.15
N LEU A 79 -5.24 -11.66 -0.10
CA LEU A 79 -5.36 -10.34 0.56
C LEU A 79 -5.64 -10.44 2.06
N TYR A 80 -6.14 -11.59 2.52
CA TYR A 80 -6.48 -11.80 3.93
C TYR A 80 -5.38 -12.54 4.68
N THR A 81 -4.77 -13.55 4.04
CA THR A 81 -3.85 -14.48 4.71
C THR A 81 -2.40 -14.36 4.25
N GLY A 82 -2.15 -13.75 3.10
CA GLY A 82 -0.83 -13.64 2.49
C GLY A 82 0.03 -12.51 3.06
N THR A 83 1.29 -12.49 2.64
CA THR A 83 2.20 -11.36 2.84
C THR A 83 2.07 -10.34 1.69
N PRO A 84 2.54 -9.09 1.84
CA PRO A 84 2.52 -8.12 0.75
C PRO A 84 3.18 -8.61 -0.54
N ASP A 85 4.25 -9.40 -0.43
CA ASP A 85 4.93 -10.01 -1.58
C ASP A 85 4.03 -11.06 -2.26
N MET A 86 3.41 -11.96 -1.49
CA MET A 86 2.46 -12.95 -2.02
C MET A 86 1.22 -12.31 -2.67
N ILE A 87 0.73 -11.21 -2.08
CA ILE A 87 -0.36 -10.44 -2.68
C ILE A 87 0.10 -9.90 -4.02
N SER A 88 1.30 -9.31 -4.08
CA SER A 88 1.88 -8.75 -5.30
C SER A 88 1.95 -9.78 -6.44
N ASP A 89 2.37 -11.00 -6.14
CA ASP A 89 2.43 -12.11 -7.10
C ASP A 89 1.03 -12.55 -7.60
N SER A 90 0.00 -12.41 -6.76
CA SER A 90 -1.39 -12.80 -7.08
C SER A 90 -2.19 -11.71 -7.82
N LEU A 91 -1.76 -10.44 -7.76
CA LEU A 91 -2.46 -9.29 -8.34
C LEU A 91 -2.75 -9.41 -9.84
N PRO A 92 -1.81 -9.88 -10.70
CA PRO A 92 -2.07 -10.02 -12.13
C PRO A 92 -3.26 -10.94 -12.42
N ALA A 93 -3.36 -12.07 -11.69
CA ALA A 93 -4.45 -13.02 -11.85
C ALA A 93 -5.79 -12.45 -11.36
N LEU A 94 -5.79 -11.81 -10.19
CA LEU A 94 -6.97 -11.18 -9.61
C LEU A 94 -7.53 -10.05 -10.51
N LEU A 95 -6.68 -9.14 -10.97
CA LEU A 95 -7.11 -8.02 -11.82
C LEU A 95 -7.62 -8.49 -13.17
N ASN A 96 -7.01 -9.54 -13.73
CA ASN A 96 -7.52 -10.16 -14.95
C ASN A 96 -8.88 -10.84 -14.72
N ALA A 97 -9.10 -11.49 -13.57
CA ALA A 97 -10.39 -12.07 -13.21
C ALA A 97 -11.47 -10.97 -13.06
N ILE A 98 -11.16 -9.86 -12.40
CA ILE A 98 -12.07 -8.70 -12.27
C ILE A 98 -12.40 -8.12 -13.66
N LYS A 99 -11.41 -8.00 -14.54
CA LYS A 99 -11.62 -7.58 -15.93
C LYS A 99 -12.59 -8.51 -16.67
N MET A 100 -12.48 -9.83 -16.48
CA MET A 100 -13.41 -10.80 -17.06
C MET A 100 -14.83 -10.62 -16.51
N VAL A 101 -14.98 -10.45 -15.19
CA VAL A 101 -16.27 -10.16 -14.56
C VAL A 101 -16.89 -8.88 -15.12
N TYR A 102 -16.11 -7.81 -15.28
CA TYR A 102 -16.60 -6.56 -15.88
C TYR A 102 -17.15 -6.73 -17.31
N THR A 103 -16.48 -7.60 -18.08
CA THR A 103 -16.79 -7.82 -19.49
C THR A 103 -18.02 -8.71 -19.67
N ILE A 104 -18.16 -9.75 -18.83
CA ILE A 104 -19.15 -10.84 -19.02
C ILE A 104 -20.39 -10.67 -18.13
N ALA A 105 -20.23 -10.15 -16.91
CA ALA A 105 -21.35 -10.05 -15.97
C ALA A 105 -22.45 -9.16 -16.54
N ARG A 106 -23.72 -9.52 -16.29
CA ARG A 106 -24.86 -8.74 -16.80
C ARG A 106 -25.20 -7.60 -15.87
N TYR A 107 -25.16 -7.85 -14.56
CA TYR A 107 -25.60 -6.89 -13.53
C TYR A 107 -24.43 -6.30 -12.71
N TYR A 108 -23.35 -7.04 -12.47
CA TYR A 108 -22.21 -6.56 -11.66
C TYR A 108 -21.24 -5.64 -12.43
N ASN A 109 -21.46 -5.49 -13.73
CA ASN A 109 -20.56 -4.81 -14.66
C ASN A 109 -20.66 -3.27 -14.65
N THR A 110 -21.15 -2.68 -13.55
CA THR A 110 -21.32 -1.23 -13.45
C THR A 110 -20.07 -0.58 -12.86
N THR A 111 -19.82 0.65 -13.26
CA THR A 111 -18.68 1.45 -12.79
C THR A 111 -18.69 1.59 -11.27
N GLU A 112 -19.84 1.91 -10.70
CA GLU A 112 -20.01 2.05 -9.24
C GLU A 112 -19.65 0.78 -8.47
N ARG A 113 -20.12 -0.40 -8.92
CA ARG A 113 -19.88 -1.67 -8.23
C ARG A 113 -18.41 -2.05 -8.25
N LEU A 114 -17.74 -1.86 -9.39
CA LEU A 114 -16.31 -2.15 -9.49
C LEU A 114 -15.46 -1.15 -8.73
N THR A 115 -15.77 0.15 -8.77
CA THR A 115 -15.08 1.13 -7.94
C THR A 115 -15.18 0.76 -6.46
N ASN A 116 -16.39 0.39 -5.98
CA ASN A 116 -16.58 -0.08 -4.62
C ASN A 116 -15.79 -1.36 -4.30
N LEU A 117 -15.70 -2.29 -5.25
CA LEU A 117 -14.90 -3.51 -5.10
C LEU A 117 -13.41 -3.17 -4.96
N PHE A 118 -12.89 -2.33 -5.85
CA PHE A 118 -11.51 -1.87 -5.83
C PHE A 118 -11.18 -1.11 -4.53
N THR A 119 -12.04 -0.20 -4.09
CA THR A 119 -11.87 0.50 -2.81
C THR A 119 -11.83 -0.48 -1.63
N LYS A 120 -12.68 -1.51 -1.62
CA LYS A 120 -12.65 -2.56 -0.58
C LYS A 120 -11.36 -3.39 -0.63
N MET A 121 -10.90 -3.75 -1.83
CA MET A 121 -9.61 -4.44 -2.01
C MET A 121 -8.45 -3.59 -1.50
N THR A 122 -8.39 -2.31 -1.88
CA THR A 122 -7.36 -1.38 -1.39
C THR A 122 -7.38 -1.30 0.14
N ASN A 123 -8.55 -1.15 0.76
CA ASN A 123 -8.65 -1.12 2.21
C ASN A 123 -8.14 -2.42 2.85
N GLN A 124 -8.45 -3.57 2.25
CA GLN A 124 -7.98 -4.86 2.72
C GLN A 124 -6.46 -5.00 2.59
N MET A 125 -5.84 -4.52 1.49
CA MET A 125 -4.39 -4.49 1.35
C MET A 125 -3.72 -3.64 2.42
N ILE A 126 -4.29 -2.47 2.74
CA ILE A 126 -3.77 -1.61 3.82
C ILE A 126 -3.86 -2.33 5.17
N ILE A 127 -4.98 -3.00 5.46
CA ILE A 127 -5.15 -3.80 6.69
C ILE A 127 -4.10 -4.91 6.75
N ASN A 128 -3.89 -5.63 5.64
CA ASN A 128 -2.87 -6.67 5.55
C ASN A 128 -1.46 -6.11 5.78
N CYS A 129 -1.10 -4.99 5.14
CA CYS A 129 0.18 -4.31 5.37
C CYS A 129 0.38 -3.94 6.84
N LYS A 130 -0.64 -3.39 7.50
CA LYS A 130 -0.58 -3.06 8.94
C LYS A 130 -0.40 -4.31 9.79
N ALA A 131 -1.14 -5.38 9.51
CA ALA A 131 -1.02 -6.67 10.19
C ALA A 131 0.36 -7.32 9.97
N TYR A 132 0.93 -7.21 8.78
CA TYR A 132 2.27 -7.72 8.47
C TYR A 132 3.40 -6.97 9.22
N LEU A 133 3.21 -5.67 9.44
CA LEU A 133 4.13 -4.82 10.19
C LEU A 133 4.04 -5.07 11.71
N LEU A 134 2.83 -5.16 12.25
CA LEU A 134 2.60 -5.29 13.70
C LEU A 134 2.54 -6.75 14.19
N GLY A 135 2.05 -7.70 13.39
CA GLY A 135 1.87 -9.09 13.79
C GLY A 135 1.01 -9.26 15.06
N ASP A 136 -0.24 -8.77 15.02
CA ASP A 136 -1.25 -8.79 16.10
C ASP A 136 -0.85 -8.15 17.45
N GLU A 137 0.24 -7.41 17.48
CA GLU A 137 0.80 -6.81 18.70
C GLU A 137 0.57 -5.28 18.76
N HIS A 138 0.96 -4.69 19.90
CA HIS A 138 0.83 -3.26 20.18
C HIS A 138 1.61 -2.40 19.16
N PRO A 139 1.13 -1.17 18.82
CA PRO A 139 1.84 -0.24 17.93
C PRO A 139 3.31 0.01 18.26
N ASP A 140 3.70 -0.17 19.53
CA ASP A 140 5.08 0.01 20.00
C ASP A 140 6.06 -1.04 19.48
N LYS A 141 5.58 -2.21 19.00
CA LYS A 141 6.44 -3.27 18.45
C LYS A 141 7.33 -2.79 17.30
N LEU A 142 6.87 -1.77 16.56
CA LEU A 142 7.67 -1.17 15.47
C LEU A 142 8.99 -0.63 15.99
N TRP A 143 9.03 -0.08 17.21
CA TRP A 143 10.24 0.42 17.84
C TRP A 143 11.16 -0.69 18.35
N GLU A 144 10.61 -1.87 18.63
CA GLU A 144 11.35 -3.02 19.17
C GLU A 144 11.93 -3.91 18.05
N THR A 145 11.38 -3.80 16.84
CA THR A 145 11.84 -4.54 15.68
C THR A 145 13.16 -3.98 15.17
N LYS A 146 14.13 -4.86 14.85
CA LYS A 146 15.41 -4.45 14.26
C LYS A 146 15.19 -3.58 13.02
N PRO A 147 15.81 -2.38 12.91
CA PRO A 147 15.56 -1.44 11.82
C PRO A 147 15.69 -2.06 10.42
N VAL A 148 16.71 -2.88 10.18
CA VAL A 148 16.94 -3.54 8.88
C VAL A 148 15.76 -4.43 8.46
N VAL A 149 15.19 -5.19 9.39
CA VAL A 149 14.06 -6.08 9.13
C VAL A 149 12.80 -5.25 8.88
N LEU A 150 12.59 -4.21 9.70
CA LEU A 150 11.43 -3.33 9.57
C LEU A 150 11.44 -2.58 8.24
N ILE A 151 12.58 -2.01 7.82
CA ILE A 151 12.74 -1.33 6.54
C ILE A 151 12.39 -2.27 5.38
N LYS A 152 12.86 -3.52 5.42
CA LYS A 152 12.51 -4.52 4.40
C LYS A 152 11.01 -4.76 4.33
N LYS A 153 10.34 -4.91 5.48
CA LYS A 153 8.88 -5.07 5.55
C LYS A 153 8.13 -3.84 5.01
N LEU A 154 8.54 -2.64 5.41
CA LEU A 154 7.95 -1.38 4.94
C LEU A 154 8.10 -1.23 3.42
N ARG A 155 9.26 -1.57 2.85
CA ARG A 155 9.49 -1.56 1.40
C ARG A 155 8.61 -2.56 0.66
N ALA A 156 8.36 -3.74 1.22
CA ALA A 156 7.42 -4.70 0.63
C ALA A 156 5.99 -4.11 0.56
N CYS A 157 5.55 -3.36 1.57
CA CYS A 157 4.27 -2.66 1.54
C CYS A 157 4.19 -1.55 0.48
N LEU A 158 5.30 -0.83 0.23
CA LEU A 158 5.39 0.17 -0.84
C LEU A 158 5.30 -0.49 -2.22
N ASN A 159 6.10 -1.54 -2.43
CA ASN A 159 6.12 -2.31 -3.66
C ASN A 159 4.74 -2.90 -4.00
N LEU A 160 3.97 -3.33 -2.99
CA LEU A 160 2.61 -3.81 -3.20
C LEU A 160 1.70 -2.74 -3.86
N ASN A 161 1.78 -1.48 -3.42
CA ASN A 161 0.98 -0.41 -4.03
C ASN A 161 1.45 -0.11 -5.46
N GLU A 162 2.76 -0.11 -5.71
CA GLU A 162 3.34 0.08 -7.04
C GLU A 162 2.86 -1.00 -8.01
N VAL A 163 3.02 -2.27 -7.65
CA VAL A 163 2.55 -3.42 -8.46
C VAL A 163 1.04 -3.35 -8.68
N TYR A 164 0.27 -2.97 -7.66
CA TYR A 164 -1.19 -2.82 -7.78
C TYR A 164 -1.60 -1.77 -8.81
N GLN A 165 -1.00 -0.58 -8.77
CA GLN A 165 -1.28 0.48 -9.73
C GLN A 165 -0.82 0.09 -11.13
N GLU A 166 0.38 -0.47 -11.27
CA GLU A 166 0.91 -0.95 -12.55
C GLU A 166 -0.02 -1.97 -13.21
N GLN A 167 -0.46 -2.99 -12.46
CA GLN A 167 -1.34 -4.03 -12.98
C GLN A 167 -2.73 -3.49 -13.32
N TYR A 168 -3.23 -2.51 -12.56
CA TYR A 168 -4.48 -1.83 -12.88
C TYR A 168 -4.37 -1.04 -14.20
N HIS A 169 -3.31 -0.22 -14.35
CA HIS A 169 -3.06 0.54 -15.57
C HIS A 169 -2.83 -0.37 -16.78
N PHE A 170 -2.15 -1.50 -16.60
CA PHE A 170 -1.95 -2.51 -17.63
C PHE A 170 -3.29 -3.08 -18.12
N ASN A 171 -4.20 -3.45 -17.23
CA ASN A 171 -5.53 -3.94 -17.60
C ASN A 171 -6.39 -2.84 -18.24
N ARG A 172 -6.31 -1.59 -17.77
CA ARG A 172 -6.98 -0.45 -18.40
C ARG A 172 -6.50 -0.24 -19.84
N LYS A 173 -5.19 -0.23 -20.08
CA LYS A 173 -4.60 -0.11 -21.43
C LYS A 173 -5.07 -1.23 -22.36
N LYS A 174 -5.16 -2.47 -21.85
CA LYS A 174 -5.69 -3.59 -22.63
C LYS A 174 -7.14 -3.36 -23.06
N LEU A 175 -8.01 -2.87 -22.17
CA LEU A 175 -9.41 -2.58 -22.49
C LEU A 175 -9.57 -1.40 -23.46
N LEU A 176 -8.74 -0.36 -23.32
CA LEU A 176 -8.68 0.76 -24.27
C LEU A 176 -8.35 0.31 -25.69
N ALA A 177 -7.52 -0.72 -25.84
CA ALA A 177 -7.18 -1.29 -27.14
C ALA A 177 -8.33 -2.06 -27.81
N LEU A 178 -9.45 -2.34 -27.11
CA LEU A 178 -10.64 -2.93 -27.72
C LEU A 178 -11.65 -1.83 -28.13
N PRO A 179 -11.80 -1.51 -29.43
CA PRO A 179 -12.58 -0.36 -29.90
C PRO A 179 -14.09 -0.45 -29.66
N LYS A 180 -14.61 -1.63 -29.28
CA LYS A 180 -16.02 -1.85 -28.91
C LYS A 180 -16.19 -2.38 -27.47
N GLY A 181 -15.11 -2.38 -26.69
CA GLY A 181 -15.10 -2.87 -25.30
C GLY A 181 -15.54 -1.79 -24.31
N LYS A 182 -16.01 -2.22 -23.14
CA LYS A 182 -16.23 -1.30 -22.02
C LYS A 182 -14.90 -0.76 -21.51
N GLN A 183 -14.87 0.53 -21.21
CA GLN A 183 -13.67 1.22 -20.75
C GLN A 183 -13.57 1.18 -19.22
N PHE A 184 -12.36 1.02 -18.69
CA PHE A 184 -12.06 1.22 -17.27
C PHE A 184 -11.97 2.73 -16.97
N ASP A 185 -13.12 3.37 -16.79
CA ASP A 185 -13.23 4.77 -16.37
C ASP A 185 -13.67 4.84 -14.90
N PHE A 186 -12.81 4.34 -14.01
CA PHE A 186 -13.02 4.40 -12.57
C PHE A 186 -12.18 5.54 -11.96
N SER A 187 -12.68 6.16 -10.89
CA SER A 187 -11.94 7.19 -10.18
C SER A 187 -10.72 6.59 -9.48
N GLU A 188 -9.53 6.81 -10.06
CA GLU A 188 -8.25 6.40 -9.47
C GLU A 188 -8.08 6.96 -8.06
N THR A 189 -8.50 8.20 -7.83
CA THR A 189 -8.45 8.84 -6.51
C THR A 189 -9.24 8.06 -5.45
N GLN A 190 -10.39 7.49 -5.82
CA GLN A 190 -11.20 6.67 -4.89
C GLN A 190 -10.61 5.29 -4.66
N ILE A 191 -9.88 4.75 -5.64
CA ILE A 191 -9.27 3.42 -5.56
C ILE A 191 -7.95 3.47 -4.81
N PHE A 192 -7.04 4.37 -5.18
CA PHE A 192 -5.66 4.40 -4.71
C PHE A 192 -5.40 5.44 -3.63
N GLY A 193 -6.20 6.51 -3.55
CA GLY A 193 -5.88 7.67 -2.71
C GLY A 193 -5.63 7.33 -1.24
N ARG A 194 -6.36 6.35 -0.66
CA ARG A 194 -6.09 5.88 0.71
C ARG A 194 -4.77 5.11 0.83
N PHE A 195 -4.42 4.30 -0.18
CA PHE A 195 -3.16 3.57 -0.21
C PHE A 195 -1.99 4.52 -0.40
N ASP A 196 -2.13 5.53 -1.28
CA ASP A 196 -1.10 6.54 -1.49
C ASP A 196 -0.79 7.33 -0.22
N LEU A 197 -1.82 7.69 0.57
CA LEU A 197 -1.62 8.32 1.87
C LEU A 197 -0.87 7.40 2.85
N PHE A 198 -1.24 6.11 2.88
CA PHE A 198 -0.50 5.12 3.67
C PHE A 198 0.96 4.99 3.20
N CYS A 199 1.22 4.89 1.90
CA CYS A 199 2.57 4.82 1.33
C CYS A 199 3.40 6.06 1.64
N ARG A 200 2.83 7.26 1.59
CA ARG A 200 3.51 8.50 2.02
C ARG A 200 3.93 8.43 3.49
N ARG A 201 3.10 7.87 4.37
CA ARG A 201 3.48 7.66 5.77
C ARG A 201 4.58 6.60 5.90
N VAL A 202 4.45 5.48 5.20
CA VAL A 202 5.44 4.39 5.20
C VAL A 202 6.81 4.87 4.70
N LEU A 203 6.87 5.73 3.66
CA LEU A 203 8.12 6.33 3.18
C LEU A 203 8.84 7.11 4.29
N LYS A 204 8.11 7.92 5.06
CA LYS A 204 8.67 8.65 6.21
C LYS A 204 9.21 7.71 7.29
N LEU A 205 8.53 6.59 7.53
CA LEU A 205 9.02 5.57 8.45
C LEU A 205 10.28 4.88 7.91
N VAL A 206 10.34 4.58 6.62
CA VAL A 206 11.55 4.03 5.98
C VAL A 206 12.73 4.97 6.18
N ASP A 207 12.57 6.26 5.92
CA ASP A 207 13.62 7.26 6.11
C ASP A 207 14.06 7.38 7.58
N MET A 208 13.09 7.46 8.49
CA MET A 208 13.34 7.53 9.94
C MET A 208 14.15 6.31 10.42
N PHE A 209 13.68 5.09 10.14
CA PHE A 209 14.38 3.87 10.58
C PHE A 209 15.68 3.62 9.82
N SER A 210 15.82 4.11 8.58
CA SER A 210 17.11 4.08 7.86
C SER A 210 18.15 4.96 8.56
N THR A 211 17.72 6.12 9.06
CA THR A 211 18.57 7.01 9.86
C THR A 211 19.01 6.31 11.16
N VAL A 212 18.09 5.65 11.87
CA VAL A 212 18.42 4.84 13.05
C VAL A 212 19.47 3.78 12.72
N HIS A 213 19.22 2.99 11.67
CA HIS A 213 20.13 1.93 11.25
C HIS A 213 21.53 2.44 10.90
N GLN A 214 21.61 3.60 10.24
CA GLN A 214 22.87 4.24 9.86
C GLN A 214 23.69 4.61 11.10
N PHE A 215 23.09 5.27 12.09
CA PHE A 215 23.79 5.64 13.33
C PHE A 215 24.12 4.44 14.23
N GLU A 216 23.28 3.40 14.25
CA GLU A 216 23.62 2.14 14.93
C GLU A 216 24.83 1.46 14.30
N SER A 217 24.92 1.48 12.97
CA SER A 217 26.05 0.91 12.23
C SER A 217 27.33 1.71 12.45
N LEU A 218 27.24 3.05 12.49
CA LEU A 218 28.36 3.92 12.85
C LEU A 218 28.86 3.64 14.28
N ALA A 219 27.95 3.45 15.23
CA ALA A 219 28.29 3.12 16.61
C ALA A 219 29.01 1.76 16.73
N ALA A 220 28.64 0.79 15.91
CA ALA A 220 29.25 -0.53 15.90
C ALA A 220 30.71 -0.51 15.40
N CYS A 221 31.05 0.41 14.50
CA CYS A 221 32.40 0.55 13.95
C CYS A 221 33.40 1.21 14.91
N ARG A 222 32.95 1.78 16.06
CA ARG A 222 33.80 2.41 17.09
C ARG A 222 34.82 3.40 16.51
N PHE A 223 34.35 4.35 15.71
CA PHE A 223 35.18 5.48 15.31
C PHE A 223 35.41 6.39 16.52
N ASP A 224 36.67 6.61 16.89
CA ASP A 224 37.04 7.50 18.00
C ASP A 224 36.50 8.92 17.75
N GLY A 225 35.72 9.45 18.69
CA GLY A 225 35.16 10.81 18.62
C GLY A 225 33.73 10.89 18.06
N MET A 226 33.12 9.77 17.66
CA MET A 226 31.72 9.73 17.21
C MET A 226 30.70 9.47 18.32
N GLU A 227 31.14 9.25 19.56
CA GLU A 227 30.25 8.92 20.67
C GLU A 227 29.17 9.97 20.88
N GLN A 228 29.52 11.25 20.77
CA GLN A 228 28.57 12.36 20.93
C GLN A 228 27.51 12.37 19.82
N LEU A 229 27.88 12.11 18.57
CA LEU A 229 26.94 12.05 17.44
C LEU A 229 25.96 10.88 17.61
N VAL A 230 26.46 9.72 18.03
CA VAL A 230 25.63 8.54 18.30
C VAL A 230 24.66 8.80 19.45
N VAL A 231 25.11 9.42 20.54
CA VAL A 231 24.25 9.78 21.68
C VAL A 231 23.19 10.79 21.25
N SER A 232 23.56 11.85 20.53
CA SER A 232 22.62 12.84 20.01
C SER A 232 21.55 12.20 19.12
N SER A 233 21.93 11.28 18.24
CA SER A 233 21.00 10.51 17.41
C SER A 233 19.98 9.75 18.27
N ARG A 234 20.45 9.02 19.28
CA ARG A 234 19.57 8.27 20.20
C ARG A 234 18.62 9.18 20.96
N THR A 235 19.09 10.31 21.46
CA THR A 235 18.25 11.29 22.17
C THR A 235 17.14 11.83 21.27
N ILE A 236 17.45 12.22 20.03
CA ILE A 236 16.45 12.70 19.06
C ILE A 236 15.39 11.61 18.80
N MET A 237 15.83 10.35 18.66
CA MET A 237 14.92 9.21 18.45
C MET A 237 14.03 8.93 19.67
N GLU A 238 14.59 8.96 20.87
CA GLU A 238 13.84 8.74 22.11
C GLU A 238 12.82 9.85 22.35
N GLU A 239 13.18 11.11 22.11
CA GLU A 239 12.24 12.24 22.18
C GLU A 239 11.07 12.07 21.20
N PHE A 240 11.36 11.63 19.97
CA PHE A 240 10.32 11.36 18.98
C PHE A 240 9.41 10.21 19.42
N ARG A 241 9.99 9.11 19.93
CA ARG A 241 9.24 7.97 20.47
C ARG A 241 8.34 8.38 21.65
N ASN A 242 8.82 9.28 22.51
CA ASN A 242 8.08 9.79 23.67
C ASN A 242 6.84 10.61 23.30
N LYS A 243 6.71 11.06 22.04
CA LYS A 243 5.48 11.69 21.54
C LYS A 243 4.32 10.70 21.35
N ARG A 244 4.58 9.38 21.42
CA ARG A 244 3.59 8.27 21.38
C ARG A 244 2.62 8.33 20.21
N HIS A 245 3.15 8.55 19.01
CA HIS A 245 2.37 8.49 17.78
C HIS A 245 2.04 7.05 17.41
N ASP A 246 0.82 6.80 16.91
CA ASP A 246 0.58 5.64 16.06
C ASP A 246 1.27 5.89 14.71
N LEU A 247 2.40 5.23 14.51
CA LEU A 247 3.24 5.39 13.32
C LEU A 247 2.51 5.02 12.03
N LEU A 248 1.55 4.09 12.09
CA LEU A 248 0.80 3.60 10.93
C LEU A 248 -0.53 4.33 10.74
N ASP A 249 -0.88 5.29 11.62
CA ASP A 249 -1.99 6.19 11.40
C ASP A 249 -1.61 7.32 10.44
N PHE A 250 -2.03 7.15 9.19
CA PHE A 250 -1.82 8.09 8.11
C PHE A 250 -2.92 9.18 8.01
N HIS A 251 -3.90 9.18 8.92
CA HIS A 251 -4.90 10.26 8.99
C HIS A 251 -4.48 11.38 9.94
N ASN A 252 -3.58 11.09 10.87
CA ASN A 252 -3.13 12.06 11.86
C ASN A 252 -1.93 12.89 11.37
N ASN A 253 -2.21 14.15 11.05
CA ASN A 253 -1.21 15.12 10.59
C ASN A 253 -0.27 15.63 11.71
N ARG A 254 -0.52 15.30 12.98
CA ARG A 254 0.36 15.69 14.09
C ARG A 254 1.75 15.07 13.92
N PHE A 255 1.80 13.80 13.53
CA PHE A 255 3.05 13.12 13.19
C PHE A 255 3.84 13.90 12.13
N ASP A 256 3.17 14.41 11.09
CA ASP A 256 3.87 15.07 9.99
C ASP A 256 4.56 16.37 10.42
N ARG A 257 3.97 17.11 11.37
CA ARG A 257 4.62 18.28 11.97
C ARG A 257 5.84 17.88 12.80
N ASP A 258 5.66 16.88 13.66
CA ASP A 258 6.75 16.38 14.51
C ASP A 258 7.88 15.74 13.68
N TYR A 259 7.55 15.13 12.54
CA TYR A 259 8.50 14.54 11.59
C TYR A 259 9.33 15.60 10.87
N VAL A 260 8.75 16.76 10.56
CA VAL A 260 9.52 17.89 10.00
C VAL A 260 10.53 18.40 11.02
N GLU A 261 10.12 18.57 12.29
CA GLU A 261 11.03 18.97 13.38
C GLU A 261 12.15 17.94 13.57
N PHE A 262 11.81 16.65 13.54
CA PHE A 262 12.78 15.56 13.58
C PHE A 262 13.80 15.66 12.43
N ASN A 263 13.35 15.89 11.20
CA ASN A 263 14.26 16.01 10.05
C ASN A 263 15.20 17.20 10.12
N VAL A 264 14.77 18.33 10.69
CA VAL A 264 15.67 19.48 10.92
C VAL A 264 16.82 19.06 11.85
N ARG A 265 16.50 18.41 12.97
CA ARG A 265 17.51 17.95 13.92
C ARG A 265 18.42 16.85 13.36
N ILE A 266 17.88 15.97 12.51
CA ILE A 266 18.70 15.00 11.78
C ILE A 266 19.63 15.70 10.78
N ALA A 267 19.17 16.72 10.05
CA ALA A 267 20.02 17.47 9.12
C ALA A 267 21.19 18.17 9.83
N ASP A 268 20.96 18.72 11.02
CA ASP A 268 22.04 19.28 11.85
C ASP A 268 23.06 18.21 12.26
N LEU A 269 22.58 17.03 12.65
CA LEU A 269 23.42 15.90 13.01
C LEU A 269 24.24 15.39 11.82
N GLU A 270 23.68 15.40 10.62
CA GLU A 270 24.39 15.07 9.39
C GLU A 270 25.46 16.08 9.02
N SER A 271 25.18 17.37 9.19
CA SER A 271 26.18 18.42 8.99
C SER A 271 27.36 18.23 9.94
N ALA A 272 27.09 17.91 11.21
CA ALA A 272 28.14 17.58 12.18
C ALA A 272 28.91 16.31 11.81
N LEU A 273 28.22 15.28 11.30
CA LEU A 273 28.86 14.06 10.78
C LEU A 273 29.75 14.36 9.56
N GLN A 274 29.30 15.20 8.64
CA GLN A 274 30.09 15.61 7.47
C GLN A 274 31.37 16.34 7.89
N GLN A 275 31.26 17.27 8.84
CA GLN A 275 32.44 17.95 9.41
C GLN A 275 33.41 16.96 10.07
N PHE A 276 32.90 15.98 10.82
CA PHE A 276 33.71 14.94 11.44
C PHE A 276 34.44 14.07 10.40
N ILE A 277 33.74 13.67 9.33
CA ILE A 277 34.34 12.92 8.22
C ILE A 277 35.47 13.74 7.59
N ASN A 278 35.24 15.02 7.31
CA ASN A 278 36.25 15.91 6.74
C ASN A 278 37.51 15.98 7.59
N GLN A 279 37.37 16.21 8.90
CA GLN A 279 38.48 16.27 9.85
C GLN A 279 39.21 14.93 9.96
N SER A 280 38.47 13.81 9.93
CA SER A 280 39.06 12.47 9.95
C SER A 280 40.03 12.27 8.78
N PHE A 281 39.63 12.66 7.56
CA PHE A 281 40.49 12.56 6.37
C PHE A 281 41.67 13.53 6.36
N GLU A 282 41.60 14.66 7.05
CA GLU A 282 42.74 15.58 7.22
C GLU A 282 43.81 15.00 8.18
N SER A 283 43.39 14.17 9.14
CA SER A 283 44.29 13.61 10.16
C SER A 283 45.03 12.33 9.74
N ILE A 284 44.57 11.64 8.69
CA ILE A 284 45.10 10.32 8.31
C ILE A 284 46.32 10.50 7.40
N THR A 285 47.45 9.96 7.84
CA THR A 285 48.72 10.02 7.11
C THR A 285 48.93 8.88 6.12
N SER A 286 48.24 7.75 6.29
CA SER A 286 48.35 6.58 5.41
C SER A 286 47.20 6.49 4.41
N ILE A 287 47.55 6.26 3.15
CA ILE A 287 46.59 6.11 2.05
C ILE A 287 45.75 4.85 2.22
N GLU A 288 46.35 3.74 2.68
CA GLU A 288 45.64 2.49 2.90
C GLU A 288 44.58 2.64 4.01
N SER A 289 44.94 3.29 5.11
CA SER A 289 44.00 3.62 6.18
C SER A 289 42.87 4.54 5.71
N SER A 290 43.18 5.55 4.89
CA SER A 290 42.18 6.44 4.29
C SER A 290 41.20 5.69 3.38
N LEU A 291 41.69 4.80 2.52
CA LEU A 291 40.86 3.99 1.63
C LEU A 291 39.95 3.01 2.41
N ASN A 292 40.49 2.37 3.46
CA ASN A 292 39.71 1.48 4.32
C ASN A 292 38.62 2.24 5.09
N LEU A 293 38.93 3.44 5.58
CA LEU A 293 37.95 4.31 6.23
C LEU A 293 36.85 4.74 5.25
N LEU A 294 37.25 5.18 4.04
CA LEU A 294 36.32 5.59 3.00
C LEU A 294 35.35 4.46 2.62
N LYS A 295 35.89 3.25 2.42
CA LYS A 295 35.09 2.05 2.12
C LYS A 295 34.12 1.73 3.25
N SER A 296 34.55 1.89 4.50
CA SER A 296 33.69 1.70 5.68
C SER A 296 32.54 2.72 5.68
N TYR A 297 32.83 4.02 5.48
CA TYR A 297 31.79 5.05 5.36
C TYR A 297 30.85 4.83 4.19
N GLN A 298 31.33 4.44 3.01
CA GLN A 298 30.46 4.15 1.86
C GLN A 298 29.52 2.97 2.10
N SER A 299 29.93 1.99 2.90
CA SER A 299 29.06 0.87 3.26
C SER A 299 27.93 1.29 4.19
N ILE A 300 28.18 2.25 5.09
CA ILE A 300 27.25 2.68 6.14
C ILE A 300 26.37 3.85 5.70
N LEU A 301 26.97 4.87 5.07
CA LEU A 301 26.32 6.12 4.70
C LEU A 301 25.64 5.96 3.33
N GLN A 302 24.33 5.77 3.35
CA GLN A 302 23.56 5.50 2.13
C GLN A 302 22.82 6.73 1.56
N ARG A 303 22.82 7.87 2.27
CA ARG A 303 22.17 9.11 1.84
C ARG A 303 22.96 9.82 0.73
N GLU A 304 22.25 10.39 -0.24
CA GLU A 304 22.83 10.95 -1.47
C GLU A 304 23.80 12.12 -1.20
N SER A 305 23.46 13.04 -0.29
CA SER A 305 24.30 14.18 0.07
C SER A 305 25.68 13.74 0.59
N LEU A 306 25.69 12.76 1.51
CA LEU A 306 26.92 12.21 2.08
C LEU A 306 27.68 11.36 1.06
N LYS A 307 27.00 10.67 0.13
CA LYS A 307 27.68 9.94 -0.95
C LYS A 307 28.49 10.85 -1.86
N ALA A 308 27.91 11.97 -2.28
CA ALA A 308 28.63 12.95 -3.09
C ALA A 308 29.85 13.52 -2.35
N ASP A 309 29.72 13.76 -1.04
CA ASP A 309 30.83 14.21 -0.19
C ASP A 309 31.94 13.15 -0.09
N LEU A 310 31.60 11.88 0.14
CA LEU A 310 32.55 10.78 0.16
C LEU A 310 33.24 10.57 -1.20
N GLU A 311 32.52 10.75 -2.31
CA GLU A 311 33.11 10.68 -3.65
C GLU A 311 34.18 11.76 -3.85
N SER A 312 33.96 12.97 -3.33
CA SER A 312 34.96 14.04 -3.38
C SER A 312 36.26 13.69 -2.63
N LYS A 313 36.19 12.83 -1.61
CA LYS A 313 37.36 12.38 -0.84
C LYS A 313 38.28 11.46 -1.64
N TYR A 314 37.81 10.76 -2.67
CA TYR A 314 38.71 10.03 -3.57
C TYR A 314 39.74 10.95 -4.20
N THR A 315 39.33 12.15 -4.63
CA THR A 315 40.24 13.13 -5.23
C THR A 315 41.35 13.54 -4.26
N VAL A 316 41.02 13.72 -2.98
CA VAL A 316 42.00 14.05 -1.93
C VAL A 316 42.99 12.90 -1.72
N ILE A 317 42.49 11.67 -1.64
CA ILE A 317 43.34 10.47 -1.48
C ILE A 317 44.25 10.28 -2.69
N PHE A 318 43.74 10.45 -3.91
CA PHE A 318 44.53 10.37 -5.14
C PHE A 318 45.62 11.44 -5.21
N HIS A 319 45.33 12.66 -4.76
CA HIS A 319 46.34 13.72 -4.69
C HIS A 319 47.48 13.33 -3.74
N ASN A 320 47.15 12.85 -2.53
CA ASN A 320 48.14 12.39 -1.55
C ASN A 320 48.96 11.20 -2.08
N TYR A 321 48.35 10.29 -2.82
CA TYR A 321 49.05 9.19 -3.51
C TYR A 321 50.07 9.69 -4.53
N GLY A 322 49.72 10.72 -5.31
CA GLY A 322 50.67 11.34 -6.23
C GLY A 322 51.88 11.97 -5.52
N VAL A 323 51.64 12.62 -4.38
CA VAL A 323 52.73 13.19 -3.55
C VAL A 323 53.63 12.10 -3.00
N GLU A 324 53.06 11.02 -2.45
CA GLU A 324 53.84 9.90 -1.90
C GLU A 324 54.64 9.16 -2.98
N LEU A 325 54.07 8.95 -4.18
CA LEU A 325 54.80 8.41 -5.33
C LEU A 325 55.99 9.29 -5.73
N THR A 326 55.82 10.61 -5.70
CA THR A 326 56.90 11.55 -6.04
C THR A 326 58.02 11.47 -5.00
N GLN A 327 57.67 11.37 -3.70
CA GLN A 327 58.65 11.18 -2.63
C GLN A 327 59.40 9.85 -2.78
N ILE A 328 58.71 8.76 -3.10
CA ILE A 328 59.33 7.45 -3.36
C ILE A 328 60.26 7.51 -4.56
N GLN A 329 59.85 8.19 -5.64
CA GLN A 329 60.70 8.42 -6.82
C GLN A 329 61.97 9.19 -6.45
N ASP A 330 61.85 10.31 -5.72
CA ASP A 330 62.99 11.10 -5.27
C ASP A 330 63.95 10.29 -4.38
N SER A 331 63.41 9.46 -3.47
CA SER A 331 64.20 8.57 -2.63
C SER A 331 64.91 7.48 -3.44
N TYR A 332 64.26 6.89 -4.43
CA TYR A 332 64.86 5.91 -5.33
C TYR A 332 65.99 6.53 -6.15
N GLU A 333 65.78 7.72 -6.72
CA GLU A 333 66.79 8.43 -7.49
C GLU A 333 68.01 8.80 -6.65
N LYS A 334 67.82 9.18 -5.37
CA LYS A 334 68.92 9.47 -4.44
C LYS A 334 69.75 8.25 -4.05
N LEU A 335 69.13 7.08 -3.89
CA LEU A 335 69.80 5.83 -3.49
C LEU A 335 70.36 5.03 -4.67
N LYS A 336 70.10 5.46 -5.90
CA LYS A 336 70.60 4.86 -7.13
C LYS A 336 72.05 5.28 -7.46
N ALA A 337 72.53 6.37 -6.87
CA ALA A 337 73.93 6.81 -6.91
C ALA A 337 74.75 6.09 -5.83
#